data_AF-A0A957LWS4-F1
#
_entry.id   AF-A0A957LWS4-F1
#
_cell.length_a   1.000
_cell.length_b   1.000
_cell.length_c   1.000
_cell.angle_alpha   90.00
_cell.angle_beta   90.00
_cell.angle_gamma   90.00
#
_symmetry.space_group_name_H-M   'P 1'
#
loop_
_entity.id
_entity.type
_entity.pdbx_description
1 polymer ?
#
loop_
_entity_poly.entity_id
_entity_poly.type
_entity_poly.pdbx_seq_one_letter_code
_entity_poly.pdbx_strand_id
1 'polypeptide(L)'
;MNMLSATNSTAEAKTTPQANGGAEFPFQNYGRGTLADLCGDLVLYRSLEPLDTRLPKIRRALYETGLAGDLRPRKQDREYARIALFYAEAARRLAGREEPLQELLFVGDTLYNDGGAFLNMIAESDLRGACFIGVEEPTEEPAHSLNDGIYMANRWASIADWAASLRADGFQLGENTVVIMDIDKTALGPKGRNDKVIDQARIQGAYKTMTALLGKELDKESFINIYQEINQAKYHAVTKDNQDYLAYICLVITSGMLTMDELEKEVLDGSLTSFDQFTRLVDMRMLLNAGGGEGLRQAHDAVVMSVRNGDPTPFKRFRRQEFVETVGRMGCMEDDAPVADMLAQEITLTEEVYALAEWLRGRGCIVMCLSDKPDEASIPDPRHETDLPPIHKAETHRVGVDIRPALAVIA
;
A
#
# COMPACT_ATOMS: atom_id res chain seq x y z
N MET A 1 66.13 -39.13 -11.30
CA MET A 1 65.30 -38.41 -10.30
C MET A 1 64.10 -37.87 -11.07
N ASN A 2 62.97 -38.56 -10.93
CA ASN A 2 61.75 -38.40 -11.73
C ASN A 2 60.99 -37.13 -11.37
N MET A 3 60.40 -36.47 -12.37
CA MET A 3 59.00 -36.00 -12.46
C MET A 3 58.76 -35.59 -13.93
N LEU A 4 57.99 -36.33 -14.74
CA LEU A 4 56.51 -36.34 -14.87
C LEU A 4 55.95 -34.94 -15.18
N SER A 5 55.04 -34.69 -16.12
CA SER A 5 54.51 -35.37 -17.30
C SER A 5 53.58 -34.34 -17.97
N ALA A 6 53.52 -34.32 -19.30
CA ALA A 6 52.57 -33.53 -20.07
C ALA A 6 51.10 -33.91 -19.78
N THR A 7 50.15 -32.99 -19.96
CA THR A 7 48.86 -33.29 -20.60
C THR A 7 48.08 -32.04 -21.01
N ASN A 8 47.32 -32.23 -22.09
CA ASN A 8 46.64 -31.28 -22.94
C ASN A 8 45.36 -30.65 -22.35
N SER A 9 45.17 -29.37 -22.68
CA SER A 9 44.00 -28.83 -23.41
C SER A 9 42.84 -29.82 -23.68
N THR A 10 41.67 -29.55 -23.09
CA THR A 10 40.37 -29.63 -23.79
C THR A 10 39.37 -28.66 -23.14
N ALA A 11 38.61 -27.99 -23.99
CA ALA A 11 37.58 -27.02 -23.65
C ALA A 11 36.38 -27.71 -22.98
N GLU A 12 36.02 -27.28 -21.77
CA GLU A 12 34.74 -27.60 -21.17
C GLU A 12 33.69 -26.60 -21.66
N ALA A 13 32.79 -27.10 -22.50
CA ALA A 13 31.53 -26.45 -22.79
C ALA A 13 30.75 -26.30 -21.48
N LYS A 14 30.47 -25.05 -21.09
CA LYS A 14 29.53 -24.74 -20.00
C LYS A 14 28.16 -25.30 -20.37
N THR A 15 27.85 -26.45 -19.79
CA THR A 15 26.51 -27.02 -19.77
C THR A 15 25.61 -26.09 -18.96
N THR A 16 24.64 -25.49 -19.65
CA THR A 16 23.49 -24.81 -19.07
C THR A 16 22.84 -25.74 -18.04
N PRO A 17 22.56 -25.30 -16.80
CA PRO A 17 21.79 -26.12 -15.88
C PRO A 17 20.39 -26.30 -16.47
N GLN A 18 20.06 -27.55 -16.79
CA GLN A 18 18.70 -27.97 -17.11
C GLN A 18 17.80 -27.61 -15.93
N ALA A 19 16.80 -26.77 -16.20
CA ALA A 19 15.65 -26.57 -15.36
C ALA A 19 14.94 -27.91 -15.19
N ASN A 20 15.17 -28.58 -14.06
CA ASN A 20 14.44 -29.76 -13.65
C ASN A 20 13.96 -29.54 -12.21
N GLY A 21 12.63 -29.49 -12.06
CA GLY A 21 11.94 -29.34 -10.79
C GLY A 21 11.12 -28.05 -10.71
N GLY A 22 10.19 -27.85 -11.65
CA GLY A 22 9.14 -26.85 -11.47
C GLY A 22 8.29 -27.29 -10.28
N ALA A 23 8.50 -26.67 -9.12
CA ALA A 23 7.45 -26.64 -8.11
C ALA A 23 6.25 -25.97 -8.80
N GLU A 24 5.13 -26.69 -8.91
CA GLU A 24 3.87 -26.09 -9.33
C GLU A 24 3.66 -24.84 -8.48
N PHE A 25 3.54 -23.68 -9.13
CA PHE A 25 3.09 -22.49 -8.43
C PHE A 25 1.71 -22.84 -7.83
N PRO A 26 1.53 -22.79 -6.50
CA PRO A 26 0.25 -23.17 -5.88
C PRO A 26 -0.86 -22.16 -6.18
N PHE A 27 -0.55 -21.09 -6.93
CA PHE A 27 -1.45 -19.99 -7.23
C PHE A 27 -2.15 -20.19 -8.57
N GLN A 28 -3.43 -19.84 -8.60
CA GLN A 28 -4.28 -19.89 -9.78
C GLN A 28 -4.88 -18.50 -10.05
N ASN A 29 -5.27 -18.27 -11.29
CA ASN A 29 -6.09 -17.11 -11.68
C ASN A 29 -7.58 -17.48 -11.52
N TYR A 30 -8.32 -16.70 -10.73
CA TYR A 30 -9.75 -16.88 -10.48
C TYR A 30 -10.60 -15.92 -11.32
N GLY A 31 -10.04 -15.35 -12.38
CA GLY A 31 -10.67 -14.32 -13.19
C GLY A 31 -10.57 -12.93 -12.56
N ARG A 32 -11.28 -11.98 -13.14
CA ARG A 32 -11.22 -10.57 -12.76
C ARG A 32 -12.22 -10.21 -11.66
N GLY A 33 -11.93 -9.14 -10.93
CA GLY A 33 -12.83 -8.51 -9.97
C GLY A 33 -12.33 -7.13 -9.54
N THR A 34 -13.06 -6.51 -8.62
CA THR A 34 -12.76 -5.22 -8.02
C THR A 34 -12.87 -5.30 -6.50
N LEU A 35 -12.29 -4.34 -5.77
CA LEU A 35 -12.57 -4.23 -4.33
C LEU A 35 -14.02 -3.81 -4.06
N ALA A 36 -14.60 -3.02 -4.97
CA ALA A 36 -15.99 -2.59 -4.91
C ALA A 36 -16.96 -3.77 -4.96
N ASP A 37 -16.58 -4.90 -5.57
CA ASP A 37 -17.34 -6.14 -5.52
C ASP A 37 -17.46 -6.72 -4.11
N LEU A 38 -16.72 -6.22 -3.13
CA LEU A 38 -16.76 -6.64 -1.72
C LEU A 38 -17.39 -5.56 -0.83
N CYS A 39 -16.88 -4.32 -0.91
CA CYS A 39 -17.23 -3.23 0.00
C CYS A 39 -18.02 -2.07 -0.67
N GLY A 40 -18.27 -2.12 -1.98
CA GLY A 40 -18.84 -0.98 -2.71
C GLY A 40 -17.99 0.28 -2.53
N ASP A 41 -18.62 1.35 -2.05
CA ASP A 41 -17.96 2.63 -1.75
C ASP A 41 -17.63 2.79 -0.24
N LEU A 42 -17.75 1.74 0.58
CA LEU A 42 -17.32 1.73 1.99
C LEU A 42 -15.79 1.67 2.07
N VAL A 43 -15.15 2.74 1.61
CA VAL A 43 -13.70 2.88 1.49
C VAL A 43 -13.28 4.21 2.10
N LEU A 44 -12.24 4.18 2.94
CA LEU A 44 -11.57 5.38 3.48
C LEU A 44 -10.08 5.34 3.10
N TYR A 45 -9.61 6.38 2.42
CA TYR A 45 -8.19 6.62 2.15
C TYR A 45 -7.56 7.51 3.24
N ARG A 46 -6.33 8.01 3.03
CA ARG A 46 -5.55 8.83 3.99
C ARG A 46 -6.35 9.99 4.61
N SER A 47 -7.22 10.67 3.86
CA SER A 47 -8.01 11.80 4.40
C SER A 47 -9.11 11.39 5.37
N LEU A 48 -9.49 10.11 5.41
CA LEU A 48 -10.67 9.59 6.10
C LEU A 48 -12.01 10.20 5.62
N GLU A 49 -12.02 10.83 4.45
CA GLU A 49 -13.26 11.25 3.80
C GLU A 49 -13.90 10.03 3.10
N PRO A 50 -15.15 9.64 3.46
CA PRO A 50 -15.80 8.50 2.85
C PRO A 50 -16.14 8.74 1.39
N LEU A 51 -15.90 7.71 0.58
CA LEU A 51 -16.30 7.68 -0.82
C LEU A 51 -17.80 7.44 -0.97
N ASP A 52 -18.39 6.64 -0.08
CA ASP A 52 -19.84 6.51 -0.01
C ASP A 52 -20.46 7.82 0.47
N THR A 53 -21.02 8.57 -0.47
CA THR A 53 -21.64 9.88 -0.21
C THR A 53 -22.85 9.84 0.73
N ARG A 54 -23.38 8.65 1.04
CA ARG A 54 -24.45 8.47 2.02
C ARG A 54 -23.92 8.52 3.46
N LEU A 55 -22.61 8.32 3.67
CA LEU A 55 -21.97 8.47 4.97
C LEU A 55 -21.72 9.95 5.31
N PRO A 56 -21.69 10.30 6.61
CA PRO A 56 -21.31 11.63 7.06
C PRO A 56 -19.93 12.06 6.55
N LYS A 57 -19.74 13.34 6.23
CA LYS A 57 -18.41 13.86 5.89
C LYS A 57 -17.47 13.87 7.09
N ILE A 58 -16.16 13.84 6.85
CA ILE A 58 -15.12 13.78 7.90
C ILE A 58 -15.26 14.86 8.98
N ARG A 59 -15.64 16.09 8.60
CA ARG A 59 -15.88 17.17 9.56
C ARG A 59 -16.94 16.82 10.62
N ARG A 60 -17.97 16.08 10.23
CA ARG A 60 -19.02 15.61 11.13
C ARG A 60 -18.51 14.48 12.02
N ALA A 61 -17.74 13.54 11.46
CA ALA A 61 -17.09 12.49 12.24
C ALA A 61 -16.15 13.07 13.31
N LEU A 62 -15.32 14.05 12.97
CA LEU A 62 -14.43 14.74 13.92
C LEU A 62 -15.24 15.40 15.05
N TYR A 63 -16.31 16.12 14.71
CA TYR A 63 -17.17 16.76 15.71
C TYR A 63 -17.86 15.73 16.65
N GLU A 64 -18.47 14.69 16.09
CA GLU A 64 -19.20 13.68 16.89
C GLU A 64 -18.28 12.79 17.74
N THR A 65 -17.00 12.69 17.37
CA THR A 65 -15.96 11.99 18.15
C THR A 65 -15.17 12.90 19.09
N GLY A 66 -15.52 14.20 19.16
CA GLY A 66 -14.87 15.16 20.05
C GLY A 66 -13.45 15.55 19.64
N LEU A 67 -13.09 15.38 18.36
CA LEU A 67 -11.78 15.69 17.80
C LEU A 67 -11.74 17.09 17.17
N ALA A 68 -10.55 17.68 17.11
CA ALA A 68 -10.34 18.98 16.47
C ALA A 68 -10.62 18.91 14.96
N GLY A 69 -11.28 19.94 14.41
CA GLY A 69 -11.75 19.93 13.01
C GLY A 69 -10.65 20.00 11.94
N ASP A 70 -9.44 20.39 12.32
CA ASP A 70 -8.24 20.44 11.49
C ASP A 70 -7.33 19.23 11.67
N LEU A 71 -7.68 18.29 12.56
CA LEU A 71 -6.90 17.09 12.81
C LEU A 71 -6.79 16.22 11.55
N ARG A 72 -5.62 15.60 11.37
CA ARG A 72 -5.33 14.66 10.27
C ARG A 72 -4.67 13.39 10.84
N PRO A 73 -5.43 12.47 11.44
CA PRO A 73 -4.87 11.30 12.10
C PRO A 73 -4.07 10.39 11.17
N ARG A 74 -3.02 9.78 11.70
CA ARG A 74 -2.29 8.64 11.14
C ARG A 74 -2.95 7.33 11.51
N LYS A 75 -2.78 6.30 10.68
CA LYS A 75 -3.35 4.97 10.91
C LYS A 75 -3.02 4.38 12.30
N GLN A 76 -1.89 4.77 12.87
CA GLN A 76 -1.44 4.37 14.20
C GLN A 76 -1.97 5.24 15.35
N ASP A 77 -2.65 6.34 15.05
CA ASP A 77 -3.19 7.24 16.06
C ASP A 77 -4.50 6.68 16.62
N ARG A 78 -4.78 6.93 17.90
CA ARG A 78 -6.05 6.54 18.52
C ARG A 78 -7.23 7.29 17.89
N GLU A 79 -6.99 8.51 17.45
CA GLU A 79 -7.96 9.36 16.77
C GLU A 79 -8.39 8.77 15.42
N TYR A 80 -7.49 8.09 14.71
CA TYR A 80 -7.83 7.35 13.49
C TYR A 80 -8.78 6.21 13.80
N ALA A 81 -8.49 5.43 14.85
CA ALA A 81 -9.34 4.32 15.27
C ALA A 81 -10.76 4.78 15.65
N ARG A 82 -10.89 5.90 16.38
CA ARG A 82 -12.21 6.50 16.70
C ARG A 82 -13.01 6.85 15.45
N ILE A 83 -12.35 7.42 14.44
CA ILE A 83 -13.01 7.79 13.18
C ILE A 83 -13.39 6.53 12.37
N ALA A 84 -12.53 5.52 12.32
CA ALA A 84 -12.85 4.26 11.65
C ALA A 84 -14.04 3.54 12.31
N LEU A 85 -14.09 3.48 13.65
CA LEU A 85 -15.22 2.93 14.40
C LEU A 85 -16.51 3.73 14.20
N PHE A 86 -16.40 5.07 14.14
CA PHE A 86 -17.52 5.93 13.81
C PHE A 86 -18.13 5.56 12.44
N TYR A 87 -17.29 5.32 11.44
CA TYR A 87 -17.75 4.91 10.12
C TYR A 87 -18.24 3.47 10.05
N ALA A 88 -17.68 2.55 10.85
CA ALA A 88 -18.22 1.21 11.01
C ALA A 88 -19.68 1.25 11.51
N GLU A 89 -19.95 2.06 12.54
CA GLU A 89 -21.32 2.28 13.05
C GLU A 89 -22.21 3.02 12.05
N ALA A 90 -21.68 3.97 11.30
CA ALA A 90 -22.42 4.64 10.25
C ALA A 90 -22.79 3.68 9.10
N ALA A 91 -21.88 2.79 8.69
CA ALA A 91 -22.11 1.76 7.69
C ALA A 91 -23.15 0.74 8.17
N ARG A 92 -23.12 0.36 9.45
CA ARG A 92 -24.16 -0.47 10.07
C ARG A 92 -25.55 0.16 9.95
N ARG A 93 -25.68 1.43 10.33
CA ARG A 93 -26.96 2.16 10.20
C ARG A 93 -27.40 2.26 8.73
N LEU A 94 -26.46 2.50 7.81
CA LEU A 94 -26.72 2.56 6.37
C LEU A 94 -27.22 1.21 5.82
N ALA A 95 -26.74 0.09 6.36
CA ALA A 95 -27.22 -1.25 6.05
C ALA A 95 -28.58 -1.59 6.68
N GLY A 96 -29.22 -0.64 7.39
CA GLY A 96 -30.54 -0.83 7.99
C GLY A 96 -30.54 -1.74 9.23
N ARG A 97 -29.38 -1.93 9.88
CA ARG A 97 -29.27 -2.81 11.05
C ARG A 97 -29.59 -2.03 12.32
N GLU A 98 -30.44 -2.60 13.17
CA GLU A 98 -30.82 -2.00 14.45
C GLU A 98 -29.87 -2.40 15.57
N GLU A 99 -29.51 -3.69 15.63
CA GLU A 99 -28.59 -4.25 16.62
C GLU A 99 -27.18 -3.64 16.49
N PRO A 100 -26.48 -3.37 17.60
CA PRO A 100 -25.13 -2.79 17.58
C PRO A 100 -24.09 -3.78 17.04
N LEU A 101 -22.94 -3.27 16.58
CA LEU A 101 -21.79 -4.12 16.31
C LEU A 101 -21.35 -4.82 17.60
N GLN A 102 -20.94 -6.08 17.48
CA GLN A 102 -20.43 -6.91 18.57
C GLN A 102 -19.01 -7.42 18.29
N GLU A 103 -18.65 -7.54 17.00
CA GLU A 103 -17.39 -8.12 16.57
C GLU A 103 -16.69 -7.23 15.55
N LEU A 104 -15.36 -7.14 15.67
CA LEU A 104 -14.49 -6.45 14.72
C LEU A 104 -13.42 -7.43 14.24
N LEU A 105 -13.38 -7.65 12.92
CA LEU A 105 -12.31 -8.36 12.25
C LEU A 105 -11.43 -7.35 11.51
N PHE A 106 -10.12 -7.47 11.64
CA PHE A 106 -9.16 -6.69 10.85
C PHE A 106 -8.30 -7.62 10.00
N VAL A 107 -8.08 -7.28 8.74
CA VAL A 107 -7.19 -8.01 7.83
C VAL A 107 -6.15 -7.03 7.27
N GLY A 108 -4.87 -7.34 7.42
CA GLY A 108 -3.75 -6.49 7.00
C GLY A 108 -2.47 -7.26 6.67
N ASP A 109 -1.40 -6.54 6.37
CA ASP A 109 -0.09 -7.09 5.99
C ASP A 109 1.03 -6.75 6.98
N THR A 110 0.81 -5.81 7.90
CA THR A 110 1.84 -5.35 8.84
C THR A 110 1.38 -5.31 10.29
N LEU A 111 2.20 -5.85 11.19
CA LEU A 111 1.95 -5.71 12.62
C LEU A 111 2.00 -4.24 13.07
N TYR A 112 2.97 -3.47 12.56
CA TYR A 112 3.20 -2.09 13.00
C TYR A 112 2.06 -1.13 12.62
N ASN A 113 1.54 -1.19 11.38
CA ASN A 113 0.43 -0.32 10.97
C ASN A 113 -0.93 -0.96 11.24
N ASP A 114 -1.20 -2.13 10.66
CA ASP A 114 -2.53 -2.76 10.73
C ASP A 114 -2.82 -3.32 12.12
N GLY A 115 -1.85 -4.03 12.69
CA GLY A 115 -1.94 -4.50 14.07
C GLY A 115 -2.10 -3.35 15.06
N GLY A 116 -1.33 -2.27 14.91
CA GLY A 116 -1.48 -1.06 15.72
C GLY A 116 -2.85 -0.39 15.59
N ALA A 117 -3.37 -0.25 14.36
CA ALA A 117 -4.70 0.30 14.11
C ALA A 117 -5.79 -0.57 14.75
N PHE A 118 -5.69 -1.89 14.59
CA PHE A 118 -6.59 -2.86 15.23
C PHE A 118 -6.57 -2.72 16.76
N LEU A 119 -5.40 -2.72 17.39
CA LEU A 119 -5.29 -2.60 18.85
C LEU A 119 -5.89 -1.28 19.36
N ASN A 120 -5.69 -0.19 18.64
CA ASN A 120 -6.34 1.09 18.97
C ASN A 120 -7.87 1.01 18.83
N MET A 121 -8.41 0.33 17.80
CA MET A 121 -9.86 0.15 17.66
C MET A 121 -10.45 -0.69 18.79
N ILE A 122 -9.76 -1.75 19.22
CA ILE A 122 -10.19 -2.54 20.36
C ILE A 122 -10.07 -1.74 21.67
N ALA A 123 -9.04 -0.90 21.82
CA ALA A 123 -8.91 -0.03 23.00
C ALA A 123 -9.95 1.11 23.05
N GLU A 124 -10.56 1.47 21.91
CA GLU A 124 -11.57 2.52 21.78
C GLU A 124 -13.00 1.96 21.67
N SER A 125 -13.20 0.64 21.82
CA SER A 125 -14.51 0.00 21.72
C SER A 125 -14.67 -1.17 22.69
N ASP A 126 -15.90 -1.62 22.88
CA ASP A 126 -16.23 -2.85 23.62
C ASP A 126 -16.38 -4.07 22.68
N LEU A 127 -15.91 -3.95 21.43
CA LEU A 127 -16.06 -4.99 20.42
C LEU A 127 -15.13 -6.17 20.70
N ARG A 128 -15.64 -7.38 20.46
CA ARG A 128 -14.79 -8.56 20.42
C ARG A 128 -13.93 -8.52 19.15
N GLY A 129 -12.62 -8.35 19.32
CA GLY A 129 -11.68 -8.16 18.22
C GLY A 129 -10.91 -9.41 17.82
N ALA A 130 -10.65 -9.56 16.52
CA ALA A 130 -9.60 -10.41 16.00
C ALA A 130 -8.92 -9.77 14.78
N CYS A 131 -7.62 -10.00 14.62
CA CYS A 131 -6.84 -9.46 13.52
C CYS A 131 -6.05 -10.56 12.82
N PHE A 132 -6.01 -10.52 11.49
CA PHE A 132 -5.14 -11.35 10.67
C PHE A 132 -4.09 -10.49 9.98
N ILE A 133 -2.83 -10.89 10.11
CA ILE A 133 -1.69 -10.27 9.41
C ILE A 133 -1.03 -11.33 8.52
N GLY A 134 -1.08 -11.12 7.20
CA GLY A 134 -0.51 -12.01 6.21
C GLY A 134 0.76 -11.46 5.57
N VAL A 135 1.80 -12.30 5.47
CA VAL A 135 2.98 -12.05 4.64
C VAL A 135 3.35 -13.35 3.94
N GLU A 136 3.42 -13.37 2.61
CA GLU A 136 3.77 -14.59 1.89
C GLU A 136 5.28 -14.85 1.97
N GLU A 137 5.70 -15.95 2.60
CA GLU A 137 7.11 -16.36 2.70
C GLU A 137 7.27 -17.79 2.16
N PRO A 138 7.19 -18.00 0.82
CA PRO A 138 7.06 -19.32 0.22
C PRO A 138 8.28 -20.23 0.45
N THR A 139 9.42 -19.65 0.85
CA THR A 139 10.67 -20.36 1.15
C THR A 139 10.74 -20.91 2.57
N GLU A 140 9.85 -20.48 3.47
CA GLU A 140 9.78 -20.96 4.85
C GLU A 140 8.68 -22.01 5.01
N GLU A 141 8.72 -22.85 6.05
CA GLU A 141 7.61 -23.76 6.35
C GLU A 141 6.36 -22.97 6.77
N PRO A 142 5.13 -23.40 6.39
CA PRO A 142 3.91 -22.75 6.82
C PRO A 142 3.83 -22.65 8.35
N ALA A 143 3.71 -21.42 8.85
CA ALA A 143 3.72 -21.12 10.27
C ALA A 143 2.80 -19.94 10.58
N HIS A 144 2.31 -19.93 11.81
CA HIS A 144 1.56 -18.82 12.36
C HIS A 144 1.91 -18.60 13.84
N SER A 145 1.60 -17.40 14.32
CA SER A 145 1.64 -17.05 15.74
C SER A 145 0.41 -16.26 16.13
N LEU A 146 -0.01 -16.39 17.39
CA LEU A 146 -1.15 -15.67 17.95
C LEU A 146 -0.69 -14.86 19.16
N ASN A 147 -0.87 -13.56 19.12
CA ASN A 147 -0.58 -12.67 20.25
C ASN A 147 -1.59 -11.51 20.29
N ASP A 148 -2.15 -11.21 21.46
CA ASP A 148 -3.10 -10.09 21.67
C ASP A 148 -4.26 -10.06 20.66
N GLY A 149 -4.79 -11.23 20.28
CA GLY A 149 -5.86 -11.35 19.28
C GLY A 149 -5.42 -11.14 17.83
N ILE A 150 -4.11 -11.02 17.58
CA ILE A 150 -3.49 -10.89 16.26
C ILE A 150 -2.91 -12.24 15.84
N TYR A 151 -3.46 -12.80 14.76
CA TYR A 151 -2.99 -13.99 14.08
C TYR A 151 -2.05 -13.59 12.94
N MET A 152 -0.75 -13.81 13.13
CA MET A 152 0.26 -13.55 12.10
C MET A 152 0.61 -14.83 11.38
N ALA A 153 0.53 -14.85 10.05
CA ALA A 153 0.82 -16.02 9.24
C ALA A 153 1.77 -15.70 8.09
N ASN A 154 2.65 -16.66 7.78
CA ASN A 154 3.57 -16.56 6.66
C ASN A 154 2.97 -17.11 5.34
N ARG A 155 1.64 -17.33 5.31
CA ARG A 155 0.83 -17.78 4.18
C ARG A 155 -0.50 -17.04 4.20
N TRP A 156 -0.91 -16.45 3.07
CA TRP A 156 -2.25 -15.85 2.98
C TRP A 156 -3.37 -16.89 3.11
N ALA A 157 -3.14 -18.13 2.66
CA ALA A 157 -4.11 -19.21 2.78
C ALA A 157 -4.49 -19.56 4.23
N SER A 158 -3.63 -19.28 5.22
CA SER A 158 -3.91 -19.50 6.65
C SER A 158 -5.01 -18.60 7.20
N ILE A 159 -5.51 -17.64 6.42
CA ILE A 159 -6.69 -16.86 6.77
C ILE A 159 -7.94 -17.74 6.95
N ALA A 160 -8.00 -18.90 6.27
CA ALA A 160 -9.06 -19.88 6.46
C ALA A 160 -8.96 -20.60 7.82
N ASP A 161 -7.75 -20.95 8.25
CA ASP A 161 -7.50 -21.56 9.57
C ASP A 161 -7.83 -20.56 10.69
N TRP A 162 -7.50 -19.28 10.49
CA TRP A 162 -7.90 -18.21 11.39
C TRP A 162 -9.44 -18.08 11.46
N ALA A 163 -10.14 -18.05 10.33
CA ALA A 163 -11.60 -18.00 10.34
C ALA A 163 -12.20 -19.21 11.09
N ALA A 164 -11.64 -20.40 10.90
CA ALA A 164 -12.03 -21.62 11.59
C ALA A 164 -11.79 -21.52 13.11
N SER A 165 -10.63 -20.99 13.54
CA SER A 165 -10.33 -20.80 14.96
C SER A 165 -11.28 -19.80 15.60
N LEU A 166 -11.62 -18.70 14.91
CA LEU A 166 -12.59 -17.73 15.42
C LEU A 166 -13.97 -18.36 15.65
N ARG A 167 -14.45 -19.21 14.73
CA ARG A 167 -15.70 -19.96 14.91
C ARG A 167 -15.64 -20.90 16.10
N ALA A 168 -14.53 -21.61 16.29
CA ALA A 168 -14.31 -22.48 17.45
C ALA A 168 -14.30 -21.69 18.77
N ASP A 169 -13.76 -20.48 18.75
CA ASP A 169 -13.75 -19.55 19.88
C ASP A 169 -15.10 -18.83 20.10
N GLY A 170 -16.12 -19.13 19.29
CA GLY A 170 -17.48 -18.63 19.46
C GLY A 170 -17.75 -17.27 18.83
N PHE A 171 -16.91 -16.80 17.90
CA PHE A 171 -17.29 -15.68 17.03
C PHE A 171 -18.49 -16.09 16.14
N GLN A 172 -19.45 -15.18 16.01
CA GLN A 172 -20.63 -15.37 15.19
C GLN A 172 -20.31 -15.18 13.71
N LEU A 173 -19.45 -14.21 13.38
CA LEU A 173 -19.07 -13.84 12.01
C LEU A 173 -20.33 -13.61 11.16
N GLY A 174 -21.21 -12.71 11.60
CA GLY A 174 -22.53 -12.51 11.03
C GLY A 174 -22.97 -11.04 10.99
N GLU A 175 -24.27 -10.79 11.07
CA GLU A 175 -24.86 -9.45 10.89
C GLU A 175 -24.39 -8.38 11.88
N ASN A 176 -23.82 -8.77 13.03
CA ASN A 176 -23.28 -7.83 14.02
C ASN A 176 -21.74 -7.73 13.96
N THR A 177 -21.13 -8.20 12.88
CA THR A 177 -19.69 -8.18 12.66
C THR A 177 -19.32 -7.15 11.60
N VAL A 178 -18.34 -6.30 11.92
CA VAL A 178 -17.66 -5.46 10.93
C VAL A 178 -16.30 -6.07 10.58
N VAL A 179 -15.98 -6.06 9.29
CA VAL A 179 -14.72 -6.51 8.72
C VAL A 179 -14.04 -5.30 8.12
N ILE A 180 -12.84 -5.00 8.60
CA ILE A 180 -12.00 -3.92 8.11
C ILE A 180 -10.82 -4.54 7.39
N MET A 181 -10.67 -4.24 6.11
CA MET A 181 -9.58 -4.74 5.28
C MET A 181 -8.67 -3.59 4.88
N ASP A 182 -7.38 -3.77 5.10
CA ASP A 182 -6.40 -2.91 4.44
C ASP A 182 -6.38 -3.17 2.92
N ILE A 183 -6.04 -2.15 2.14
CA ILE A 183 -6.00 -2.24 0.68
C ILE A 183 -4.60 -2.58 0.18
N ASP A 184 -3.64 -1.68 0.40
CA ASP A 184 -2.33 -1.74 -0.23
C ASP A 184 -1.46 -2.81 0.43
N LYS A 185 -1.00 -3.79 -0.36
CA LYS A 185 -0.23 -4.95 0.11
C LYS A 185 -1.03 -5.98 0.91
N THR A 186 -2.34 -5.77 1.03
CA THR A 186 -3.28 -6.69 1.69
C THR A 186 -4.30 -7.23 0.71
N ALA A 187 -5.34 -6.44 0.37
CA ALA A 187 -6.36 -6.86 -0.59
C ALA A 187 -5.88 -6.70 -2.04
N LEU A 188 -5.00 -5.74 -2.31
CA LEU A 188 -4.30 -5.54 -3.58
C LEU A 188 -2.80 -5.75 -3.41
N GLY A 189 -2.20 -6.52 -4.30
CA GLY A 189 -0.78 -6.80 -4.35
C GLY A 189 -0.22 -7.43 -3.08
N PRO A 190 -0.67 -8.64 -2.69
CA PRO A 190 -0.37 -9.24 -1.38
C PRO A 190 1.11 -9.22 -1.04
N LYS A 191 1.44 -8.81 0.20
CA LYS A 191 2.81 -8.71 0.68
C LYS A 191 3.55 -10.04 0.59
N GLY A 192 4.78 -9.98 0.08
CA GLY A 192 5.63 -11.14 -0.13
C GLY A 192 5.33 -11.91 -1.43
N ARG A 193 4.21 -11.60 -2.10
CA ARG A 193 3.77 -12.26 -3.34
C ARG A 193 3.78 -11.32 -4.54
N ASN A 194 3.09 -10.18 -4.46
CA ASN A 194 2.87 -9.26 -5.59
C ASN A 194 3.09 -7.77 -5.23
N ASP A 195 3.44 -7.46 -3.98
CA ASP A 195 3.56 -6.08 -3.49
C ASP A 195 4.64 -5.25 -4.18
N LYS A 196 5.66 -5.90 -4.76
CA LYS A 196 6.71 -5.22 -5.53
C LYS A 196 6.15 -4.47 -6.75
N VAL A 197 5.05 -4.93 -7.33
CA VAL A 197 4.43 -4.27 -8.49
C VAL A 197 3.81 -2.92 -8.08
N ILE A 198 3.27 -2.82 -6.87
CA ILE A 198 2.80 -1.56 -6.27
C ILE A 198 3.97 -0.58 -6.08
N ASP A 199 5.08 -1.05 -5.50
CA ASP A 199 6.26 -0.21 -5.28
C ASP A 199 6.86 0.28 -6.61
N GLN A 200 6.90 -0.59 -7.62
CA GLN A 200 7.35 -0.23 -8.96
C GLN A 200 6.42 0.79 -9.64
N ALA A 201 5.10 0.71 -9.46
CA ALA A 201 4.16 1.72 -9.97
C ALA A 201 4.46 3.10 -9.36
N ARG A 202 4.71 3.14 -8.04
CA ARG A 202 5.10 4.38 -7.34
C ARG A 202 6.40 4.97 -7.88
N ILE A 203 7.45 4.15 -8.01
CA ILE A 203 8.75 4.60 -8.54
C ILE A 203 8.60 5.07 -9.99
N GLN A 204 7.82 4.37 -10.81
CA GLN A 204 7.55 4.76 -12.19
C GLN A 204 6.78 6.08 -12.27
N GLY A 205 5.86 6.32 -11.32
CA GLY A 205 5.12 7.57 -11.23
C GLY A 205 6.02 8.75 -10.86
N ALA A 206 6.94 8.54 -9.91
CA ALA A 206 7.97 9.50 -9.58
C ALA A 206 8.87 9.81 -10.79
N TYR A 207 9.36 8.77 -11.49
CA TYR A 207 10.18 8.91 -12.69
C TYR A 207 9.50 9.76 -13.78
N LYS A 208 8.27 9.39 -14.18
CA LYS A 208 7.52 10.12 -15.22
C LYS A 208 7.24 11.57 -14.82
N THR A 209 6.93 11.81 -13.54
CA THR A 209 6.75 13.18 -13.02
C THR A 209 8.00 14.01 -13.22
N MET A 210 9.18 13.47 -12.92
CA MET A 210 10.44 14.21 -13.04
C MET A 210 10.85 14.44 -14.49
N THR A 211 10.73 13.43 -15.35
CA THR A 211 10.97 13.58 -16.79
C THR A 211 10.11 14.70 -17.38
N ALA A 212 8.82 14.74 -17.02
CA ALA A 212 7.90 15.78 -17.47
C ALA A 212 8.27 17.17 -16.93
N LEU A 213 8.64 17.29 -15.65
CA LEU A 213 9.00 18.57 -15.03
C LEU A 213 10.32 19.16 -15.54
N LEU A 214 11.30 18.30 -15.82
CA LEU A 214 12.63 18.71 -16.26
C LEU A 214 12.73 18.87 -17.79
N GLY A 215 11.72 18.41 -18.54
CA GLY A 215 11.66 18.57 -20.01
C GLY A 215 12.76 17.84 -20.76
N LYS A 216 13.38 16.83 -20.14
CA LYS A 216 14.45 16.01 -20.71
C LYS A 216 14.28 14.56 -20.24
N GLU A 217 14.69 13.63 -21.10
CA GLU A 217 14.81 12.23 -20.70
C GLU A 217 15.87 12.10 -19.60
N LEU A 218 15.52 11.32 -18.58
CA LEU A 218 16.38 11.04 -17.44
C LEU A 218 16.99 9.66 -17.61
N ASP A 219 18.20 9.46 -17.11
CA ASP A 219 18.71 8.11 -16.97
C ASP A 219 17.90 7.38 -15.88
N LYS A 220 17.10 6.40 -16.31
CA LYS A 220 16.21 5.65 -15.44
C LYS A 220 16.96 4.86 -14.37
N GLU A 221 18.12 4.29 -14.71
CA GLU A 221 18.90 3.51 -13.77
C GLU A 221 19.48 4.41 -12.67
N SER A 222 20.11 5.53 -13.05
CA SER A 222 20.57 6.54 -12.11
C SER A 222 19.44 7.07 -11.21
N PHE A 223 18.25 7.33 -11.76
CA PHE A 223 17.10 7.79 -10.98
C PHE A 223 16.68 6.75 -9.92
N ILE A 224 16.55 5.47 -10.31
CA ILE A 224 16.16 4.40 -9.39
C ILE A 224 17.19 4.26 -8.27
N ASN A 225 18.48 4.33 -8.58
CA ASN A 225 19.54 4.26 -7.58
C ASN A 225 19.45 5.42 -6.57
N ILE A 226 19.21 6.65 -7.04
CA ILE A 226 18.98 7.82 -6.17
C ILE A 226 17.75 7.61 -5.28
N TYR A 227 16.64 7.15 -5.87
CA TYR A 227 15.40 6.90 -5.13
C TYR A 227 15.61 5.88 -4.01
N GLN A 228 16.23 4.74 -4.32
CA GLN A 228 16.49 3.67 -3.37
C GLN A 228 17.45 4.11 -2.27
N GLU A 229 18.47 4.90 -2.60
CA GLU A 229 19.40 5.45 -1.63
C GLU A 229 18.69 6.36 -0.62
N ILE A 230 17.87 7.31 -1.09
CA ILE A 230 17.16 8.27 -0.23
C ILE A 230 16.07 7.60 0.62
N ASN A 231 15.55 6.44 0.17
CA ASN A 231 14.58 5.66 0.95
C ASN A 231 15.18 4.95 2.18
N GLN A 232 16.49 5.03 2.41
CA GLN A 232 17.13 4.40 3.55
C GLN A 232 16.92 5.18 4.86
N ALA A 233 16.94 4.45 5.98
CA ALA A 233 16.72 4.98 7.32
C ALA A 233 17.62 6.17 7.68
N LYS A 234 18.84 6.25 7.13
CA LYS A 234 19.76 7.37 7.38
C LYS A 234 19.21 8.73 6.93
N TYR A 235 18.26 8.76 5.99
CA TYR A 235 17.61 10.00 5.53
C TYR A 235 16.27 10.29 6.21
N HIS A 236 15.78 9.41 7.11
CA HIS A 236 14.46 9.55 7.73
C HIS A 236 14.30 10.81 8.58
N ALA A 237 15.38 11.41 9.08
CA ALA A 237 15.31 12.73 9.73
C ALA A 237 14.72 13.80 8.80
N VAL A 238 15.04 13.74 7.51
CA VAL A 238 14.56 14.67 6.50
C VAL A 238 13.30 14.14 5.82
N THR A 239 13.28 12.88 5.40
CA THR A 239 12.15 12.31 4.64
C THR A 239 10.93 11.99 5.51
N LYS A 240 11.11 11.76 6.82
CA LYS A 240 10.05 11.34 7.74
C LYS A 240 9.23 10.13 7.23
N ASP A 241 9.88 9.22 6.50
CA ASP A 241 9.23 8.10 5.82
C ASP A 241 8.06 8.54 4.90
N ASN A 242 8.16 9.76 4.35
CA ASN A 242 7.16 10.35 3.48
C ASN A 242 7.62 10.29 2.02
N GLN A 243 6.89 9.54 1.20
CA GLN A 243 7.22 9.34 -0.21
C GLN A 243 7.11 10.63 -1.04
N ASP A 244 6.29 11.62 -0.64
CA ASP A 244 6.27 12.94 -1.30
C ASP A 244 7.59 13.68 -1.08
N TYR A 245 8.13 13.60 0.14
CA TYR A 245 9.38 14.27 0.50
C TYR A 245 10.54 13.62 -0.24
N LEU A 246 10.57 12.29 -0.25
CA LEU A 246 11.54 11.51 -1.01
C LEU A 246 11.49 11.86 -2.50
N ALA A 247 10.32 11.78 -3.14
CA ALA A 247 10.18 12.08 -4.56
C ALA A 247 10.58 13.53 -4.88
N TYR A 248 10.28 14.47 -4.00
CA TYR A 248 10.70 15.86 -4.18
C TYR A 248 12.22 16.04 -4.04
N ILE A 249 12.87 15.38 -3.07
CA ILE A 249 14.32 15.40 -2.93
C ILE A 249 14.97 14.80 -4.19
N CYS A 250 14.45 13.69 -4.71
CA CYS A 250 14.92 13.13 -5.97
C CYS A 250 14.82 14.14 -7.13
N LEU A 251 13.70 14.86 -7.26
CA LEU A 251 13.55 15.91 -8.28
C LEU A 251 14.67 16.96 -8.19
N VAL A 252 14.95 17.43 -6.98
CA VAL A 252 16.00 18.43 -6.72
C VAL A 252 17.38 17.90 -7.13
N ILE A 253 17.69 16.65 -6.77
CA ILE A 253 18.99 16.05 -7.07
C ILE A 253 19.14 15.78 -8.58
N THR A 254 18.12 15.20 -9.19
CA THR A 254 18.11 14.92 -10.64
C THR A 254 18.09 16.18 -11.49
N SER A 255 17.59 17.31 -10.96
CA SER A 255 17.70 18.62 -11.61
C SER A 255 19.13 19.19 -11.57
N GLY A 256 20.00 18.68 -10.70
CA GLY A 256 21.35 19.21 -10.47
C GLY A 256 21.41 20.43 -9.55
N MET A 257 20.32 20.77 -8.85
CA MET A 257 20.30 21.85 -7.85
C MET A 257 21.09 21.49 -6.58
N LEU A 258 21.18 20.20 -6.29
CA LEU A 258 21.93 19.61 -5.19
C LEU A 258 22.50 18.26 -5.65
N THR A 259 23.67 17.86 -5.16
CA THR A 259 24.19 16.51 -5.40
C THR A 259 23.84 15.54 -4.26
N MET A 260 23.96 14.23 -4.51
CA MET A 260 23.83 13.22 -3.45
C MET A 260 24.86 13.43 -2.33
N ASP A 261 26.12 13.73 -2.68
CA ASP A 261 27.20 13.96 -1.72
C ASP A 261 26.92 15.19 -0.84
N GLU A 262 26.38 16.27 -1.42
CA GLU A 262 25.96 17.45 -0.66
C GLU A 262 24.83 17.11 0.31
N LEU A 263 23.81 16.37 -0.14
CA LEU A 263 22.71 15.94 0.73
C LEU A 263 23.22 15.06 1.88
N GLU A 264 24.03 14.04 1.56
CA GLU A 264 24.55 13.10 2.56
C GLU A 264 25.38 13.83 3.61
N LYS A 265 26.26 14.74 3.20
CA LYS A 265 27.05 15.55 4.14
C LYS A 265 26.18 16.36 5.08
N GLU A 266 25.19 17.08 4.56
CA GLU A 266 24.32 17.94 5.37
C GLU A 266 23.47 17.12 6.37
N VAL A 267 23.06 15.91 5.99
CA VAL A 267 22.32 15.00 6.88
C VAL A 267 23.25 14.42 7.97
N LEU A 268 24.44 13.95 7.59
CA LEU A 268 25.39 13.33 8.53
C LEU A 268 26.01 14.33 9.51
N ASP A 269 26.31 15.54 9.06
CA ASP A 269 26.83 16.62 9.90
C ASP A 269 25.73 17.25 10.78
N GLY A 270 24.46 16.85 10.59
CA GLY A 270 23.32 17.31 11.38
C GLY A 270 22.87 18.75 11.08
N SER A 271 23.36 19.34 9.99
CA SER A 271 22.92 20.67 9.52
C SER A 271 21.56 20.62 8.82
N LEU A 272 21.18 19.45 8.30
CA LEU A 272 19.86 19.20 7.70
C LEU A 272 19.10 18.10 8.47
N THR A 273 18.16 18.51 9.30
CA THR A 273 17.39 17.64 10.20
C THR A 273 15.89 17.61 9.91
N SER A 274 15.42 18.31 8.86
CA SER A 274 14.01 18.33 8.49
C SER A 274 13.79 18.67 7.03
N PHE A 275 12.65 18.21 6.49
CA PHE A 275 12.20 18.57 5.14
C PHE A 275 12.02 20.08 4.93
N ASP A 276 11.55 20.79 5.95
CA ASP A 276 11.36 22.25 5.91
C ASP A 276 12.71 22.98 5.72
N GLN A 277 13.76 22.55 6.43
CA GLN A 277 15.12 23.04 6.16
C GLN A 277 15.60 22.69 4.75
N PHE A 278 15.26 21.50 4.24
CA PHE A 278 15.61 21.11 2.88
C PHE A 278 14.96 22.03 1.84
N THR A 279 13.67 22.33 1.99
CA THR A 279 12.97 23.25 1.08
C THR A 279 13.58 24.66 1.09
N ARG A 280 13.98 25.18 2.26
CA ARG A 280 14.70 26.47 2.36
C ARG A 280 16.07 26.45 1.70
N LEU A 281 16.81 25.34 1.79
CA LEU A 281 18.08 25.18 1.09
C LEU A 281 17.87 25.26 -0.43
N VAL A 282 16.81 24.62 -0.94
CA VAL A 282 16.45 24.66 -2.35
C VAL A 282 16.02 26.08 -2.77
N ASP A 283 15.17 26.76 -2.00
CA ASP A 283 14.80 28.17 -2.22
C ASP A 283 16.05 29.04 -2.45
N MET A 284 17.04 28.93 -1.54
CA MET A 284 18.30 29.68 -1.63
C MET A 284 19.10 29.34 -2.89
N ARG A 285 19.17 28.05 -3.28
CA ARG A 285 19.88 27.61 -4.49
C ARG A 285 19.18 28.11 -5.75
N MET A 286 17.84 28.11 -5.80
CA MET A 286 17.07 28.60 -6.94
C MET A 286 17.21 30.13 -7.12
N LEU A 287 17.37 30.89 -6.03
CA LEU A 287 17.66 32.33 -6.10
C LEU A 287 19.05 32.62 -6.70
N LEU A 288 20.04 31.80 -6.35
CA LEU A 288 21.43 31.94 -6.83
C LEU A 288 21.64 31.38 -8.23
N ASN A 289 20.82 30.40 -8.63
CA ASN A 289 20.92 29.71 -9.92
C ASN A 289 19.54 29.60 -10.58
N ALA A 290 19.24 30.56 -11.46
CA ALA A 290 18.02 30.57 -12.26
C ALA A 290 17.91 29.42 -13.29
N GLY A 291 18.93 28.54 -13.37
CA GLY A 291 19.02 27.45 -14.34
C GLY A 291 18.05 26.28 -14.14
N GLY A 292 17.23 26.27 -13.08
CA GLY A 292 16.30 25.18 -12.76
C GLY A 292 15.15 24.97 -13.76
N GLY A 293 14.94 25.88 -14.70
CA GLY A 293 13.80 25.84 -15.62
C GLY A 293 12.47 26.16 -14.92
N GLU A 294 11.46 26.52 -15.71
CA GLU A 294 10.17 26.96 -15.18
C GLU A 294 9.41 25.82 -14.48
N GLY A 295 9.49 24.59 -15.02
CA GLY A 295 8.81 23.41 -14.48
C GLY A 295 9.25 23.09 -13.05
N LEU A 296 10.55 23.13 -12.76
CA LEU A 296 11.08 22.91 -11.42
C LEU A 296 10.62 24.01 -10.46
N ARG A 297 10.62 25.28 -10.89
CA ARG A 297 10.20 26.40 -10.04
C ARG A 297 8.72 26.29 -9.65
N GLN A 298 7.85 26.00 -10.62
CA GLN A 298 6.44 25.78 -10.35
C GLN A 298 6.20 24.59 -9.40
N ALA A 299 6.94 23.50 -9.58
CA ALA A 299 6.85 22.34 -8.69
C ALA A 299 7.33 22.66 -7.28
N HIS A 300 8.44 23.39 -7.15
CA HIS A 300 8.98 23.86 -5.88
C HIS A 300 7.98 24.75 -5.13
N ASP A 301 7.46 25.78 -5.80
CA ASP A 301 6.48 26.71 -5.22
C ASP A 301 5.23 25.95 -4.72
N ALA A 302 4.72 25.00 -5.49
CA ALA A 302 3.57 24.18 -5.10
C ALA A 302 3.85 23.30 -3.87
N VAL A 303 5.03 22.66 -3.81
CA VAL A 303 5.44 21.83 -2.67
C VAL A 303 5.60 22.68 -1.42
N VAL A 304 6.32 23.81 -1.52
CA VAL A 304 6.54 24.73 -0.39
C VAL A 304 5.23 25.26 0.16
N MET A 305 4.31 25.69 -0.72
CA MET A 305 2.99 26.16 -0.29
C MET A 305 2.18 25.06 0.41
N SER A 306 2.24 23.82 -0.09
CA SER A 306 1.55 22.68 0.53
C SER A 306 2.13 22.34 1.90
N VAL A 307 3.46 22.30 2.02
CA VAL A 307 4.15 22.09 3.32
C VAL A 307 3.79 23.18 4.32
N ARG A 308 3.77 24.46 3.91
CA ARG A 308 3.38 25.59 4.77
C ARG A 308 1.94 25.49 5.27
N ASN A 309 1.06 24.89 4.48
CA ASN A 309 -0.34 24.63 4.86
C ASN A 309 -0.51 23.36 5.71
N GLY A 310 0.57 22.66 6.06
CA GLY A 310 0.53 21.42 6.84
C GLY A 310 0.02 20.22 6.04
N ASP A 311 0.06 20.27 4.71
CA ASP A 311 -0.35 19.15 3.87
C ASP A 311 0.63 17.97 4.02
N PRO A 312 0.18 16.78 4.46
CA PRO A 312 1.06 15.63 4.64
C PRO A 312 1.53 15.02 3.30
N THR A 313 0.93 15.38 2.16
CA THR A 313 1.25 14.83 0.84
C THR A 313 1.50 15.97 -0.17
N PRO A 314 2.56 16.78 0.03
CA PRO A 314 2.70 18.06 -0.68
C PRO A 314 3.04 17.94 -2.17
N PHE A 315 3.46 16.77 -2.66
CA PHE A 315 3.89 16.62 -4.05
C PHE A 315 2.78 16.01 -4.92
N LYS A 316 1.69 16.78 -5.07
CA LYS A 316 0.44 16.33 -5.73
C LYS A 316 0.63 15.79 -7.15
N ARG A 317 1.49 16.42 -7.96
CA ARG A 317 1.78 15.95 -9.34
C ARG A 317 2.33 14.52 -9.34
N PHE A 318 3.23 14.20 -8.40
CA PHE A 318 3.74 12.85 -8.23
C PHE A 318 2.63 11.87 -7.84
N ARG A 319 1.78 12.24 -6.88
CA ARG A 319 0.66 11.36 -6.44
C ARG A 319 -0.34 11.07 -7.55
N ARG A 320 -0.65 12.04 -8.40
CA ARG A 320 -1.48 11.83 -9.59
C ARG A 320 -0.84 10.87 -10.58
N GLN A 321 0.47 11.00 -10.82
CA GLN A 321 1.16 10.03 -11.67
C GLN A 321 1.25 8.65 -11.02
N GLU A 322 1.47 8.55 -9.70
CA GLU A 322 1.41 7.28 -8.96
C GLU A 322 0.03 6.61 -9.16
N PHE A 323 -1.06 7.36 -9.09
CA PHE A 323 -2.41 6.84 -9.36
C PHE A 323 -2.51 6.25 -10.77
N VAL A 324 -2.12 7.02 -11.80
CA VAL A 324 -2.16 6.57 -13.20
C VAL A 324 -1.32 5.31 -13.42
N GLU A 325 -0.10 5.25 -12.87
CA GLU A 325 0.73 4.05 -12.97
C GLU A 325 0.16 2.87 -12.18
N THR A 326 -0.52 3.12 -11.06
CA THR A 326 -1.15 2.06 -10.27
C THR A 326 -2.31 1.45 -11.04
N VAL A 327 -3.27 2.27 -11.51
CA VAL A 327 -4.41 1.80 -12.30
C VAL A 327 -3.97 1.19 -13.62
N GLY A 328 -2.95 1.75 -14.28
CA GLY A 328 -2.40 1.21 -15.52
C GLY A 328 -1.74 -0.17 -15.38
N ARG A 329 -1.50 -0.63 -14.14
CA ARG A 329 -1.02 -1.98 -13.83
C ARG A 329 -2.11 -2.90 -13.28
N MET A 330 -3.37 -2.47 -13.25
CA MET A 330 -4.49 -3.31 -12.84
C MET A 330 -5.18 -3.86 -14.09
N GLY A 331 -5.36 -5.18 -14.15
CA GLY A 331 -6.02 -5.85 -15.28
C GLY A 331 -5.32 -5.68 -16.64
N CYS A 332 -4.00 -5.40 -16.64
CA CYS A 332 -3.23 -5.09 -17.84
C CYS A 332 -2.76 -6.33 -18.62
N MET A 333 -2.84 -7.52 -18.02
CA MET A 333 -2.52 -8.79 -18.67
C MET A 333 -3.76 -9.40 -19.34
N GLU A 334 -3.54 -10.34 -20.25
CA GLU A 334 -4.61 -11.16 -20.83
C GLU A 334 -5.11 -12.22 -19.82
N ASP A 335 -6.37 -12.65 -19.95
CA ASP A 335 -7.01 -13.56 -19.00
C ASP A 335 -6.33 -14.94 -18.92
N ASP A 336 -5.68 -15.37 -20.00
CA ASP A 336 -4.96 -16.64 -20.10
C ASP A 336 -3.44 -16.50 -19.85
N ALA A 337 -2.97 -15.31 -19.45
CA ALA A 337 -1.57 -15.09 -19.15
C ALA A 337 -1.09 -16.01 -18.00
N PRO A 338 0.17 -16.49 -18.03
CA PRO A 338 0.70 -17.29 -16.94
C PRO A 338 0.63 -16.55 -15.61
N VAL A 339 0.21 -17.24 -14.54
CA VAL A 339 0.10 -16.66 -13.19
C VAL A 339 1.40 -16.00 -12.72
N ALA A 340 2.55 -16.59 -13.05
CA ALA A 340 3.85 -16.03 -12.72
C ALA A 340 4.08 -14.65 -13.38
N ASP A 341 3.62 -14.48 -14.62
CA ASP A 341 3.73 -13.21 -15.34
C ASP A 341 2.77 -12.16 -14.78
N MET A 342 1.53 -12.57 -14.44
CA MET A 342 0.58 -11.71 -13.74
C MET A 342 1.17 -11.19 -12.41
N LEU A 343 1.71 -12.09 -11.57
CA LEU A 343 2.32 -11.73 -10.29
C LEU A 343 3.58 -10.86 -10.44
N ALA A 344 4.25 -10.87 -11.59
CA ALA A 344 5.43 -10.07 -11.85
C ALA A 344 5.13 -8.67 -12.42
N GLN A 345 3.98 -8.49 -13.09
CA GLN A 345 3.73 -7.31 -13.93
C GLN A 345 2.43 -6.57 -13.59
N GLU A 346 1.41 -7.28 -13.10
CA GLU A 346 0.09 -6.75 -12.75
C GLU A 346 -0.05 -6.62 -11.23
N ILE A 347 -0.81 -5.63 -10.77
CA ILE A 347 -1.26 -5.53 -9.38
C ILE A 347 -2.53 -6.37 -9.24
N THR A 348 -2.42 -7.55 -8.66
CA THR A 348 -3.53 -8.50 -8.55
C THR A 348 -4.28 -8.35 -7.23
N LEU A 349 -5.55 -8.78 -7.21
CA LEU A 349 -6.32 -9.00 -5.98
C LEU A 349 -5.84 -10.27 -5.28
N THR A 350 -5.75 -10.21 -3.95
CA THR A 350 -5.45 -11.38 -3.10
C THR A 350 -6.68 -12.27 -3.03
N GLU A 351 -6.65 -13.41 -3.73
CA GLU A 351 -7.81 -14.31 -3.81
C GLU A 351 -8.29 -14.78 -2.43
N GLU A 352 -7.37 -15.07 -1.50
CA GLU A 352 -7.71 -15.55 -0.16
C GLU A 352 -8.50 -14.50 0.64
N VAL A 353 -8.09 -13.23 0.56
CA VAL A 353 -8.80 -12.10 1.19
C VAL A 353 -10.14 -11.89 0.50
N TYR A 354 -10.19 -11.97 -0.82
CA TYR A 354 -11.42 -11.84 -1.61
C TYR A 354 -12.45 -12.91 -1.22
N ALA A 355 -12.04 -14.18 -1.19
CA ALA A 355 -12.89 -15.32 -0.86
C ALA A 355 -13.39 -15.26 0.60
N LEU A 356 -12.54 -14.86 1.56
CA LEU A 356 -12.98 -14.62 2.93
C LEU A 356 -14.04 -13.52 2.99
N ALA A 357 -13.78 -12.37 2.37
CA ALA A 357 -14.68 -11.22 2.39
C ALA A 357 -16.03 -11.55 1.74
N GLU A 358 -16.02 -12.30 0.64
CA GLU A 358 -17.23 -12.80 -0.03
C GLU A 358 -18.03 -13.73 0.90
N TRP A 359 -17.35 -14.67 1.56
CA TRP A 359 -17.98 -15.58 2.54
C TRP A 359 -18.58 -14.83 3.73
N LEU A 360 -17.83 -13.91 4.35
CA LEU A 360 -18.30 -13.08 5.46
C LEU A 360 -19.49 -12.22 5.06
N ARG A 361 -19.45 -11.61 3.87
CA ARG A 361 -20.58 -10.83 3.36
C ARG A 361 -21.82 -11.69 3.11
N GLY A 362 -21.64 -12.92 2.61
CA GLY A 362 -22.72 -13.89 2.46
C GLY A 362 -23.41 -14.24 3.78
N ARG A 363 -22.70 -14.09 4.91
CA ARG A 363 -23.22 -14.24 6.29
C ARG A 363 -23.77 -12.95 6.88
N GLY A 364 -23.78 -11.88 6.09
CA GLY A 364 -24.25 -10.58 6.50
C GLY A 364 -23.21 -9.74 7.24
N CYS A 365 -21.91 -10.02 7.23
CA CYS A 365 -20.94 -9.06 7.77
C CYS A 365 -20.93 -7.73 6.98
N ILE A 366 -20.61 -6.61 7.61
CA ILE A 366 -20.28 -5.36 6.90
C ILE A 366 -18.80 -5.40 6.54
N VAL A 367 -18.46 -5.18 5.27
CA VAL A 367 -17.07 -5.13 4.81
C VAL A 367 -16.73 -3.68 4.44
N MET A 368 -15.69 -3.14 5.05
CA MET A 368 -15.15 -1.81 4.80
C MET A 368 -13.64 -1.91 4.50
N CYS A 369 -13.15 -1.06 3.59
CA CYS A 369 -11.72 -1.00 3.29
C CYS A 369 -11.08 0.30 3.79
N LEU A 370 -9.87 0.19 4.32
CA LEU A 370 -9.04 1.31 4.76
C LEU A 370 -7.70 1.31 4.02
N SER A 371 -7.13 2.49 3.80
CA SER A 371 -5.75 2.61 3.32
C SER A 371 -5.12 3.91 3.81
N ASP A 372 -3.81 3.87 4.06
CA ASP A 372 -3.01 5.06 4.32
C ASP A 372 -2.56 5.78 3.02
N LYS A 373 -2.92 5.26 1.85
CA LYS A 373 -2.61 5.85 0.56
C LYS A 373 -3.33 7.20 0.40
N PRO A 374 -2.64 8.25 -0.11
CA PRO A 374 -3.24 9.55 -0.34
C PRO A 374 -4.42 9.50 -1.31
N ASP A 375 -5.39 10.40 -1.15
CA ASP A 375 -6.55 10.48 -2.05
C ASP A 375 -6.10 10.77 -3.50
N GLU A 376 -5.09 11.62 -3.69
CA GLU A 376 -4.58 11.95 -5.03
C GLU A 376 -3.89 10.77 -5.71
N ALA A 377 -3.45 9.78 -4.93
CA ALA A 377 -2.88 8.53 -5.44
C ALA A 377 -3.93 7.42 -5.57
N SER A 378 -5.19 7.68 -5.21
CA SER A 378 -6.23 6.64 -5.08
C SER A 378 -7.50 6.92 -5.88
N ILE A 379 -7.79 8.20 -6.14
CA ILE A 379 -9.02 8.69 -6.77
C ILE A 379 -8.61 9.55 -7.97
N PRO A 380 -9.27 9.42 -9.14
CA PRO A 380 -8.98 10.26 -10.30
C PRO A 380 -9.22 11.74 -10.01
N ASP A 381 -8.38 12.60 -10.58
CA ASP A 381 -8.66 14.02 -10.72
C ASP A 381 -9.82 14.18 -11.73
N PRO A 382 -10.98 14.72 -11.31
CA PRO A 382 -12.14 14.86 -12.18
C PRO A 382 -11.90 15.77 -13.39
N ARG A 383 -10.77 16.49 -13.46
CA ARG A 383 -10.40 17.36 -14.59
C ARG A 383 -9.43 16.72 -15.58
N HIS A 384 -8.63 15.74 -15.15
CA HIS A 384 -7.51 15.23 -15.93
C HIS A 384 -7.60 13.72 -16.18
N GLU A 385 -8.20 12.95 -15.27
CA GLU A 385 -8.26 11.49 -15.30
C GLU A 385 -9.72 11.00 -15.40
N THR A 386 -10.53 11.63 -16.26
CA THR A 386 -11.98 11.41 -16.33
C THR A 386 -12.40 9.99 -16.69
N ASP A 387 -11.52 9.26 -17.36
CA ASP A 387 -11.81 7.93 -17.89
C ASP A 387 -11.28 6.80 -16.98
N LEU A 388 -10.56 7.15 -15.91
CA LEU A 388 -9.99 6.18 -14.98
C LEU A 388 -10.89 6.03 -13.75
N PRO A 389 -11.16 4.79 -13.30
CA PRO A 389 -11.88 4.57 -12.04
C PRO A 389 -10.95 4.83 -10.83
N PRO A 390 -11.49 5.16 -9.65
CA PRO A 390 -10.71 5.07 -8.41
C PRO A 390 -10.22 3.63 -8.19
N ILE A 391 -9.12 3.45 -7.45
CA ILE A 391 -8.43 2.15 -7.33
C ILE A 391 -9.37 1.01 -6.91
N HIS A 392 -10.28 1.25 -5.96
CA HIS A 392 -11.19 0.21 -5.48
C HIS A 392 -12.22 -0.25 -6.54
N LYS A 393 -12.42 0.53 -7.61
CA LYS A 393 -13.29 0.19 -8.76
C LYS A 393 -12.51 -0.24 -10.00
N ALA A 394 -11.18 -0.18 -9.96
CA ALA A 394 -10.36 -0.69 -11.05
C ALA A 394 -10.41 -2.22 -11.04
N GLU A 395 -10.68 -2.80 -12.21
CA GLU A 395 -10.74 -4.25 -12.40
C GLU A 395 -9.33 -4.83 -12.52
N THR A 396 -9.08 -5.96 -11.87
CA THR A 396 -7.80 -6.68 -11.95
C THR A 396 -7.96 -8.17 -11.70
N HIS A 397 -6.96 -8.98 -12.04
CA HIS A 397 -7.01 -10.42 -11.82
C HIS A 397 -6.96 -10.78 -10.33
N ARG A 398 -7.71 -11.81 -9.95
CA ARG A 398 -7.67 -12.43 -8.63
C ARG A 398 -6.73 -13.62 -8.65
N VAL A 399 -5.68 -13.58 -7.85
CA VAL A 399 -4.63 -14.59 -7.87
C VAL A 399 -4.29 -15.05 -6.46
N GLY A 400 -4.28 -16.37 -6.25
CA GLY A 400 -3.93 -16.98 -4.97
C GLY A 400 -4.34 -18.45 -4.86
N VAL A 401 -4.63 -18.90 -3.64
CA VAL A 401 -5.07 -20.26 -3.33
C VAL A 401 -6.59 -20.30 -3.09
N ASP A 402 -7.27 -21.34 -3.56
CA ASP A 402 -8.70 -21.52 -3.28
C ASP A 402 -8.93 -21.95 -1.83
N ILE A 403 -9.39 -21.03 -1.00
CA ILE A 403 -9.76 -21.30 0.39
C ILE A 403 -11.25 -21.61 0.59
N ARG A 404 -12.08 -21.50 -0.46
CA ARG A 404 -13.54 -21.70 -0.35
C ARG A 404 -13.91 -23.08 0.20
N PRO A 405 -13.23 -24.19 -0.15
CA PRO A 405 -13.52 -25.49 0.45
C PRO A 405 -13.34 -25.51 1.97
N ALA A 406 -12.32 -24.84 2.49
CA ALA A 406 -12.09 -24.74 3.93
C ALA A 406 -13.16 -23.89 4.63
N LEU A 407 -13.55 -22.75 4.02
CA LEU A 407 -14.61 -21.89 4.55
C LEU A 407 -15.99 -22.57 4.54
N ALA A 408 -16.27 -23.43 3.56
CA ALA A 408 -17.52 -24.17 3.48
C ALA A 408 -17.72 -25.17 4.62
N VAL A 409 -16.63 -25.68 5.22
CA VAL A 409 -16.69 -26.65 6.33
C VAL A 409 -17.06 -25.99 7.66
N ILE A 410 -16.79 -24.69 7.81
CA ILE A 410 -17.03 -23.92 9.05
C ILE A 410 -18.29 -23.03 9.00
N ALA A 411 -19.00 -23.06 7.86
CA ALA A 411 -20.19 -22.26 7.58
C ALA A 411 -21.36 -22.58 8.52
#